data_AF-A0A9C9KPD1-F1
#
_entry.id   AF-A0A9C9KPD1-F1
#
_cell.length_a   1.000
_cell.length_b   1.000
_cell.length_c   1.000
_cell.angle_alpha   90.00
_cell.angle_beta   90.00
_cell.angle_gamma   90.00
#
_symmetry.space_group_name_H-M   'P 1'
#
loop_
_entity.id
_entity.type
_entity.pdbx_description
1 polymer ?
#
loop_
_entity_poly.entity_id
_entity_poly.type
_entity_poly.pdbx_seq_one_letter_code
_entity_poly.pdbx_strand_id
1 'polypeptide(L)'
;MAVLCQQLAPQLSIDLRLGQSRRILNASDIALLASGTAALEAALLQTPMVVAYRVSSFTSLLVRIFRSVDYFAMPNHLTAQPVVPEFLQSRASPQRLSAAVRDLLSNRESRERQSLAFSILPELMQQPTNSLAADAVMQVASCAQK
;
A
#
# COMPACT_ATOMS: atom_id res chain seq x y z
N MET A 1 -7.34 8.46 18.17
CA MET A 1 -6.70 7.12 18.23
C MET A 1 -6.46 6.67 19.67
N ALA A 2 -5.75 7.45 20.50
CA ALA A 2 -5.50 7.08 21.91
C ALA A 2 -6.77 6.66 22.71
N VAL A 3 -7.86 7.43 22.59
CA VAL A 3 -9.14 7.14 23.27
C VAL A 3 -9.78 5.82 22.81
N LEU A 4 -9.72 5.52 21.50
CA LEU A 4 -10.33 4.32 20.93
C LEU A 4 -9.58 3.06 21.36
N CYS A 5 -8.25 3.13 21.41
CA CYS A 5 -7.40 2.03 21.87
C CYS A 5 -7.62 1.73 23.35
N GLN A 6 -7.75 2.76 24.19
CA GLN A 6 -8.02 2.61 25.61
C GLN A 6 -9.40 1.97 25.89
N GLN A 7 -10.38 2.19 25.01
CA GLN A 7 -11.71 1.58 25.12
C GLN A 7 -11.78 0.14 24.62
N LEU A 8 -11.05 -0.20 23.55
CA LEU A 8 -11.18 -1.51 22.89
C LEU A 8 -10.11 -2.52 23.31
N ALA A 9 -8.90 -2.05 23.64
CA ALA A 9 -7.77 -2.91 23.99
C ALA A 9 -6.81 -2.17 24.94
N PRO A 10 -7.21 -1.85 26.18
CA PRO A 10 -6.39 -1.09 27.13
C PRO A 10 -5.09 -1.79 27.52
N GLN A 11 -5.02 -3.11 27.32
CA GLN A 11 -3.85 -3.95 27.61
C GLN A 11 -2.80 -3.91 26.50
N LEU A 12 -3.14 -3.38 25.31
CA LEU A 12 -2.27 -3.42 24.13
C LEU A 12 -1.30 -2.23 24.18
N SER A 13 0.00 -2.52 24.22
CA SER A 13 1.03 -1.49 24.09
C SER A 13 1.05 -0.97 22.65
N ILE A 14 0.69 0.29 22.45
CA ILE A 14 0.68 0.96 21.14
C ILE A 14 1.67 2.11 21.19
N ASP A 15 2.69 2.03 20.34
CA ASP A 15 3.67 3.11 20.15
C ASP A 15 3.23 4.01 19.00
N LEU A 16 2.90 5.26 19.30
CA LEU A 16 2.49 6.25 18.30
C LEU A 16 3.68 7.11 17.89
N ARG A 17 4.04 7.04 16.60
CA ARG A 17 5.14 7.80 16.01
C ARG A 17 4.64 8.67 14.86
N LEU A 18 5.20 9.87 14.75
CA LEU A 18 4.87 10.84 13.70
C LEU A 18 6.07 11.05 12.79
N GLY A 19 5.84 11.10 11.47
CA GLY A 19 6.86 11.41 10.47
C GLY A 19 7.93 10.33 10.23
N GLN A 20 7.82 9.15 10.86
CA GLN A 20 8.83 8.08 10.82
C GLN A 20 8.36 6.83 10.06
N SER A 21 7.35 6.97 9.19
CA SER A 21 6.68 5.84 8.52
C SER A 21 7.67 4.88 7.85
N ARG A 22 8.59 5.36 7.01
CA ARG A 22 9.57 4.51 6.33
C ARG A 22 10.49 3.74 7.29
N ARG A 23 10.96 4.39 8.37
CA ARG A 23 11.81 3.73 9.36
C ARG A 23 11.05 2.63 10.10
N ILE A 24 9.78 2.88 10.41
CA ILE A 24 8.92 1.91 11.08
C ILE A 24 8.60 0.75 10.15
N LEU A 25 8.25 1.01 8.89
CA LEU A 25 8.00 -0.02 7.89
C LEU A 25 9.20 -0.95 7.75
N ASN A 26 10.41 -0.38 7.58
CA ASN A 26 11.63 -1.16 7.45
C ASN A 26 11.97 -2.02 8.69
N ALA A 27 11.52 -1.61 9.87
CA ALA A 27 11.74 -2.33 11.12
C ALA A 27 10.58 -3.28 11.49
N SER A 28 9.49 -3.27 10.72
CA SER A 28 8.28 -4.05 11.02
C SER A 28 8.35 -5.44 10.38
N ASP A 29 7.88 -6.47 11.08
CA ASP A 29 7.73 -7.81 10.51
C ASP A 29 6.64 -7.85 9.43
N ILE A 30 5.57 -7.08 9.64
CA ILE A 30 4.44 -6.93 8.73
C ILE A 30 3.81 -5.52 8.85
N ALA A 31 3.05 -5.10 7.84
CA ALA A 31 2.31 -3.84 7.86
C ALA A 31 0.83 -4.01 7.46
N LEU A 32 -0.09 -3.32 8.15
CA LEU A 32 -1.48 -3.16 7.72
C LEU A 32 -1.68 -1.71 7.25
N LEU A 33 -2.01 -1.54 5.96
CA LEU A 33 -1.94 -0.24 5.30
C LEU A 33 -3.28 0.20 4.72
N ALA A 34 -3.57 1.49 4.82
CA ALA A 34 -4.79 2.12 4.27
C ALA A 34 -4.53 3.02 3.04
N SER A 35 -3.28 3.09 2.57
CA SER A 35 -2.85 3.96 1.47
C SER A 35 -2.02 3.20 0.44
N GLY A 36 -2.21 3.53 -0.84
CA GLY A 36 -1.52 2.88 -1.95
C GLY A 36 -0.07 3.31 -2.09
N THR A 37 0.21 4.58 -1.78
CA THR A 37 1.58 5.09 -1.75
C THR A 37 2.38 4.46 -0.62
N ALA A 38 1.77 4.27 0.55
CA ALA A 38 2.38 3.57 1.66
C ALA A 38 2.64 2.08 1.34
N ALA A 39 1.75 1.44 0.57
CA ALA A 39 1.95 0.05 0.13
C ALA A 39 3.15 -0.08 -0.82
N LEU A 40 3.33 0.86 -1.74
CA LEU A 40 4.51 0.88 -2.61
C LEU A 40 5.81 1.11 -1.80
N GLU A 41 5.81 2.05 -0.85
CA GLU A 41 6.97 2.27 0.02
C GLU A 41 7.32 1.02 0.84
N ALA A 42 6.32 0.35 1.41
CA ALA A 42 6.53 -0.89 2.15
C ALA A 42 7.09 -2.00 1.24
N ALA A 43 6.62 -2.09 -0.01
CA ALA A 43 7.10 -3.11 -0.95
C ALA A 43 8.56 -2.86 -1.35
N LEU A 44 8.94 -1.60 -1.59
CA LEU A 44 10.34 -1.23 -1.85
C LEU A 44 11.25 -1.55 -0.66
N LEU A 45 10.73 -1.45 0.57
CA LEU A 45 11.42 -1.83 1.80
C LEU A 45 11.36 -3.33 2.10
N GLN A 46 10.78 -4.15 1.21
CA GLN A 46 10.62 -5.59 1.36
C GLN A 46 9.76 -5.99 2.58
N THR A 47 8.95 -5.07 3.11
CA THR A 47 8.07 -5.32 4.26
C THR A 47 6.79 -6.02 3.81
N PRO A 48 6.49 -7.24 4.29
CA PRO A 48 5.23 -7.90 4.01
C PRO A 48 4.03 -7.10 4.52
N MET A 49 2.91 -7.13 3.81
CA MET A 49 1.77 -6.26 4.12
C MET A 49 0.39 -6.86 3.78
N VAL A 50 -0.62 -6.26 4.40
CA VAL A 50 -2.04 -6.35 4.04
C VAL A 50 -2.54 -4.95 3.74
N VAL A 51 -3.36 -4.79 2.70
CA VAL A 51 -3.91 -3.50 2.29
C VAL A 51 -5.42 -3.49 2.45
N ALA A 52 -5.96 -2.42 3.03
CA ALA A 52 -7.38 -2.25 3.27
C ALA A 52 -7.84 -0.84 2.91
N TYR A 53 -8.82 -0.73 1.99
CA TYR A 53 -9.43 0.55 1.64
C TYR A 53 -10.90 0.58 2.02
N ARG A 54 -11.27 1.58 2.81
CA ARG A 54 -12.67 1.89 3.10
C ARG A 54 -12.84 3.40 3.04
N VAL A 55 -13.54 3.87 2.00
CA VAL A 55 -13.85 5.29 1.82
C VAL A 55 -15.33 5.54 2.07
N SER A 56 -15.72 6.80 2.31
CA SER A 56 -17.12 7.15 2.50
C SER A 56 -17.96 6.88 1.25
N SER A 57 -19.27 6.67 1.42
CA SER A 57 -20.19 6.35 0.33
C SER A 57 -20.19 7.39 -0.79
N PHE A 58 -19.99 8.68 -0.47
CA PHE A 58 -19.87 9.75 -1.45
C PHE A 58 -18.56 9.65 -2.26
N THR A 59 -17.46 9.28 -1.61
CA THR A 59 -16.15 9.06 -2.24
C THR A 59 -16.13 7.76 -3.06
N SER A 60 -17.02 6.81 -2.82
CA SER A 60 -17.13 5.59 -3.64
C SER A 60 -17.50 5.87 -5.11
N LEU A 61 -18.10 7.03 -5.39
CA LEU A 61 -18.39 7.47 -6.76
C LEU A 61 -17.10 7.85 -7.52
N LEU A 62 -16.09 8.38 -6.82
CA LEU A 62 -14.74 8.62 -7.37
C LEU A 62 -14.01 7.31 -7.65
N VAL A 63 -14.16 6.30 -6.78
CA VAL A 63 -13.60 4.95 -6.99
C VAL A 63 -14.16 4.31 -8.27
N ARG A 64 -15.39 4.66 -8.66
CA ARG A 64 -16.02 4.21 -9.92
C ARG A 64 -15.28 4.70 -11.18
N ILE A 65 -14.54 5.81 -11.10
CA ILE A 65 -13.70 6.33 -12.19
C ILE A 65 -12.46 5.44 -12.39
N PHE A 66 -11.98 4.79 -11.33
CA PHE A 66 -10.84 3.86 -11.35
C PHE A 66 -11.25 2.40 -11.67
N ARG A 67 -12.44 2.17 -12.25
CA ARG A 67 -12.97 0.83 -12.58
C ARG A 67 -12.10 0.00 -13.51
N SER A 68 -11.12 0.59 -14.17
CA SER A 68 -10.26 -0.08 -15.15
C SER A 68 -9.03 -0.75 -14.54
N VAL A 69 -8.89 -0.76 -13.20
CA VAL A 69 -7.71 -1.32 -12.53
C VAL A 69 -8.13 -2.54 -11.70
N ASP A 70 -7.50 -3.69 -11.96
CA ASP A 70 -7.83 -4.97 -11.31
C ASP A 70 -7.42 -5.01 -9.83
N TYR A 71 -6.47 -4.15 -9.41
CA TYR A 71 -5.96 -4.02 -8.05
C TYR A 71 -5.73 -2.54 -7.69
N PHE A 72 -6.10 -2.10 -6.48
CA PHE A 72 -5.81 -0.73 -6.01
C PHE A 72 -4.44 -0.62 -5.34
N ALA A 73 -3.94 -1.71 -4.74
CA ALA A 73 -2.61 -1.72 -4.17
C ALA A 73 -1.57 -1.73 -5.31
N MET A 74 -0.75 -0.67 -5.40
CA MET A 74 0.31 -0.57 -6.41
C MET A 74 1.21 -1.81 -6.49
N PRO A 75 1.63 -2.46 -5.39
CA PRO A 75 2.42 -3.68 -5.47
C PRO A 75 1.74 -4.78 -6.31
N ASN A 76 0.44 -5.02 -6.12
CA ASN A 76 -0.29 -6.03 -6.89
C ASN A 76 -0.42 -5.70 -8.39
N HIS A 77 -0.40 -4.41 -8.75
CA HIS A 77 -0.44 -3.99 -10.14
C HIS A 77 0.92 -4.11 -10.83
N LEU A 78 2.01 -3.92 -10.09
CA LEU A 78 3.37 -3.96 -10.60
C LEU A 78 3.97 -5.37 -10.63
N THR A 79 3.41 -6.30 -9.85
CA THR A 79 3.84 -7.71 -9.81
C THR A 79 2.98 -8.59 -10.73
N ALA A 80 3.58 -9.62 -11.33
CA ALA A 80 2.91 -10.51 -12.28
C ALA A 80 1.70 -11.28 -11.69
N GLN A 81 1.64 -11.43 -10.37
CA GLN A 81 0.52 -12.04 -9.66
C GLN A 81 0.15 -11.24 -8.40
N PRO A 82 -1.13 -11.20 -8.01
CA PRO A 82 -1.54 -10.56 -6.76
C PRO A 82 -1.00 -11.33 -5.56
N VAL A 83 -0.02 -10.73 -4.87
CA VAL A 83 0.67 -11.36 -3.74
C VAL A 83 0.27 -10.72 -2.40
N VAL A 84 -0.24 -9.49 -2.45
CA VAL A 84 -0.67 -8.72 -1.28
C VAL A 84 -2.18 -8.91 -1.05
N PRO A 85 -2.61 -9.43 0.10
CA PRO A 85 -4.02 -9.47 0.46
C PRO A 85 -4.62 -8.07 0.46
N GLU A 86 -5.62 -7.85 -0.40
CA GLU A 86 -6.25 -6.55 -0.61
C GLU A 86 -7.75 -6.63 -0.31
N PHE A 87 -8.22 -5.74 0.58
CA PHE A 87 -9.61 -5.70 1.02
C PHE A 87 -10.25 -4.35 0.74
N LEU A 88 -11.32 -4.35 -0.07
CA LEU A 88 -12.04 -3.15 -0.48
C LEU A 88 -13.41 -3.05 0.17
N GLN A 89 -13.77 -1.86 0.65
CA GLN A 89 -15.11 -1.49 1.11
C GLN A 89 -15.67 -2.47 2.15
N SER A 90 -16.74 -3.18 1.82
CA SER A 90 -17.39 -4.17 2.69
C SER A 90 -16.52 -5.41 2.96
N ARG A 91 -15.51 -5.68 2.13
CA ARG A 91 -14.54 -6.75 2.34
C ARG A 91 -13.49 -6.38 3.38
N ALA A 92 -13.24 -5.09 3.62
CA ALA A 92 -12.38 -4.60 4.71
C ALA A 92 -13.09 -4.70 6.06
N SER A 93 -13.38 -5.93 6.49
CA SER A 93 -14.01 -6.25 7.78
C SER A 93 -12.97 -6.70 8.80
N PRO A 94 -13.18 -6.44 10.10
CA PRO A 94 -12.24 -6.84 11.15
C PRO A 94 -11.85 -8.33 11.11
N GLN A 95 -12.81 -9.20 10.80
CA GLN A 95 -12.58 -10.65 10.74
C GLN A 95 -11.63 -11.03 9.61
N ARG A 96 -11.82 -10.44 8.41
CA ARG A 96 -10.96 -10.75 7.26
C ARG A 96 -9.57 -10.14 7.40
N LEU A 97 -9.50 -8.90 7.89
CA LEU A 97 -8.23 -8.22 8.13
C LEU A 97 -7.41 -8.95 9.19
N SER A 98 -8.02 -9.31 10.32
CA SER A 98 -7.33 -10.06 11.37
C SER A 98 -6.88 -11.44 10.92
N ALA A 99 -7.67 -12.14 10.08
CA ALA A 99 -7.26 -13.41 9.50
C ALA A 99 -6.03 -13.27 8.59
N ALA A 100 -6.03 -12.28 7.68
CA ALA A 100 -4.92 -12.04 6.77
C ALA A 100 -3.64 -11.59 7.51
N VAL A 101 -3.78 -10.69 8.48
CA VAL A 101 -2.66 -10.26 9.35
C VAL A 101 -2.10 -11.44 10.14
N ARG A 102 -2.97 -12.30 10.68
CA ARG A 102 -2.54 -13.48 11.43
C ARG A 102 -1.80 -14.48 10.56
N ASP A 103 -2.27 -14.73 9.33
CA ASP A 103 -1.56 -15.57 8.37
C ASP A 103 -0.13 -15.03 8.19
N LEU A 104 0.05 -13.76 7.85
CA LEU A 104 1.40 -13.19 7.66
C LEU A 104 2.26 -13.25 8.92
N LEU A 105 1.69 -13.12 10.13
CA LEU A 105 2.46 -13.28 11.37
C LEU A 105 2.94 -14.72 11.57
N SER A 106 2.07 -15.70 11.33
CA SER A 106 2.35 -17.12 11.59
C SER A 106 3.01 -17.88 10.43
N ASN A 107 2.88 -17.39 9.20
CA ASN A 107 3.24 -18.11 8.00
C ASN A 107 4.45 -17.44 7.32
N ARG A 108 5.61 -18.08 7.47
CA ARG A 108 6.86 -17.62 6.86
C ARG A 108 6.81 -17.67 5.33
N GLU A 109 6.19 -18.69 4.76
CA GLU A 109 6.09 -18.85 3.31
C GLU A 109 5.28 -17.71 2.67
N SER A 110 4.18 -17.29 3.31
CA SER A 110 3.40 -16.14 2.85
C SER A 110 4.21 -14.85 2.83
N ARG A 111 5.08 -14.63 3.83
CA ARG A 111 5.97 -13.46 3.88
C ARG A 111 7.04 -13.52 2.79
N GLU A 112 7.70 -14.66 2.65
CA GLU A 112 8.76 -14.85 1.65
C GLU A 112 8.21 -14.72 0.22
N ARG A 113 6.99 -15.20 -0.03
CA ARG A 113 6.32 -15.02 -1.33
C ARG A 113 6.13 -13.54 -1.67
N GLN A 114 5.71 -12.72 -0.70
CA GLN A 114 5.58 -11.28 -0.90
C GLN A 114 6.94 -10.62 -1.16
N SER A 115 7.94 -10.86 -0.32
CA SER A 115 9.28 -10.28 -0.51
C SER A 115 9.88 -10.69 -1.85
N LEU A 116 9.74 -11.95 -2.26
CA LEU A 116 10.22 -12.41 -3.56
C LEU A 116 9.52 -11.68 -4.71
N ALA A 117 8.20 -11.49 -4.63
CA ALA A 117 7.46 -10.73 -5.63
C ALA A 117 7.88 -9.25 -5.66
N PHE A 118 8.26 -8.66 -4.53
CA PHE A 118 8.72 -7.26 -4.46
C PHE A 118 10.15 -7.04 -4.97
N SER A 119 10.93 -8.11 -5.15
CA SER A 119 12.34 -8.02 -5.55
C SER A 119 12.58 -7.30 -6.89
N ILE A 120 11.58 -7.29 -7.78
CA ILE A 120 11.65 -6.63 -9.09
C ILE A 120 11.47 -5.10 -9.00
N LEU A 121 10.87 -4.61 -7.90
CA LEU A 121 10.42 -3.22 -7.80
C LEU A 121 11.54 -2.19 -7.78
N PRO A 122 12.69 -2.40 -7.08
CA PRO A 122 13.77 -1.43 -7.09
C PRO A 122 14.31 -1.15 -8.49
N GLU A 123 14.45 -2.17 -9.34
CA GLU A 123 14.92 -2.02 -10.71
C GLU A 123 13.88 -1.34 -11.59
N LEU A 124 12.61 -1.75 -11.47
CA LEU A 124 11.50 -1.12 -12.20
C LEU A 124 11.39 0.39 -11.90
N MET A 125 11.77 0.82 -10.70
CA MET A 125 11.64 2.22 -10.25
C MET A 125 12.87 3.08 -10.59
N GLN A 126 13.95 2.53 -11.17
CA GLN A 126 15.15 3.26 -11.60
C GLN A 126 14.98 3.92 -12.97
N GLN A 127 13.83 4.55 -13.23
CA GLN A 127 13.61 5.28 -14.47
C GLN A 127 13.97 6.76 -14.32
N PRO A 128 14.43 7.45 -15.39
CA PRO A 128 14.72 8.89 -15.38
C PRO A 128 13.42 9.71 -15.44
N THR A 129 12.46 9.39 -14.57
CA THR A 129 11.08 9.90 -14.60
C THR A 129 11.04 11.42 -14.50
N ASN A 130 11.95 12.04 -13.74
CA ASN A 130 12.04 13.50 -13.63
C ASN A 130 12.34 14.16 -14.99
N SER A 131 13.32 13.62 -15.73
CA SER A 131 13.69 14.14 -17.04
C SER A 131 12.57 13.91 -18.05
N LEU A 132 12.01 12.69 -18.08
CA LEU A 132 10.89 12.36 -18.97
C LEU A 132 9.66 13.24 -18.74
N ALA A 133 9.33 13.51 -17.47
CA ALA A 133 8.24 14.40 -17.11
C ALA A 133 8.52 15.85 -17.52
N ALA A 134 9.75 16.34 -17.28
CA ALA A 134 10.16 17.68 -17.69
C ALA A 134 10.09 17.86 -19.22
N ASP A 135 10.60 16.89 -19.97
CA ASP A 135 10.57 16.89 -21.44
C ASP A 135 9.14 16.93 -21.98
N ALA A 136 8.24 16.13 -21.42
CA ALA A 136 6.83 16.12 -21.79
C ALA A 136 6.13 17.46 -21.52
N VAL A 137 6.39 18.07 -20.36
CA VAL A 137 5.85 19.41 -20.02
C VAL A 137 6.36 20.46 -20.99
N MET A 138 7.66 20.46 -21.30
CA MET A 138 8.27 21.38 -22.26
C MET A 138 7.67 21.23 -23.66
N GLN A 139 7.43 20.00 -24.10
CA GLN A 139 6.82 19.72 -25.40
C GLN A 139 5.40 20.33 -25.49
N VAL A 140 4.56 20.14 -24.47
CA VAL A 140 3.20 20.71 -24.44
C VAL A 140 3.24 22.23 -24.39
N ALA A 141 4.12 22.81 -23.57
CA ALA A 141 4.26 24.27 -23.46
C ALA A 141 4.72 24.91 -24.79
N SER A 142 5.61 24.25 -25.53
CA SER A 142 6.09 24.73 -26.83
C SER A 142 5.02 24.66 -27.94
N CYS A 143 4.08 23.72 -27.85
CA CYS A 143 2.95 23.62 -28.79
C CYS A 143 1.87 24.67 -28.54
N ALA A 144 1.73 25.17 -27.31
CA ALA A 144 0.73 26.20 -26.96
C ALA A 144 1.16 27.64 -27.30
N GLN A 145 2.41 27.84 -27.73
CA GLN A 145 2.97 29.14 -28.13
C GLN A 145 2.95 29.39 -29.65
N LYS A 146 2.34 28.49 -30.43
CA LYS A 146 2.00 28.68 -31.84
C LYS A 146 0.51 28.97 -31.98
#